data_AF-A0A1E5A596-F1
#
_entry.id   AF-A0A1E5A596-F1
#
_cell.length_a   1.000
_cell.length_b   1.000
_cell.length_c   1.000
_cell.angle_alpha   90.00
_cell.angle_beta   90.00
_cell.angle_gamma   90.00
#
_symmetry.space_group_name_H-M   'P 1'
#
loop_
_entity.id
_entity.type
_entity.pdbx_description
1 polymer ?
#
loop_
_entity_poly.entity_id
_entity_poly.type
_entity_poly.pdbx_seq_one_letter_code
_entity_poly.pdbx_strand_id
1 'polypeptide(L)'
;ASDSIVNEWYQGYIKDSFDIDTKASETFQIGFKLAKRLEHRRIYCSDASAKWFGVELDWDTYDDVAYLKSKGQFKKVYRYDYEAFYELEDSLKTTQTLLEHLQMINHIDYQLKGHQIYLTSILEGAGDNYLGADNTARWYRRNLRIFSNTYDITDFDKEERLLLIYGVGHVWQLRQFFKDSPDYEYIEANSYLSQ
;
A
#
# COMPACT_ATOMS: atom_id res chain seq x y z
N ALA A 1 -3.90 -6.09 -12.21
CA ALA A 1 -4.62 -6.34 -13.48
C ALA A 1 -5.34 -5.05 -13.88
N SER A 2 -5.73 -4.88 -15.15
CA SER A 2 -6.55 -3.73 -15.53
C SER A 2 -7.97 -3.84 -14.95
N ASP A 3 -8.65 -2.71 -14.80
CA ASP A 3 -10.02 -2.64 -14.28
C ASP A 3 -10.98 -3.58 -15.05
N SER A 4 -10.85 -3.64 -16.37
CA SER A 4 -11.66 -4.53 -17.22
C SER A 4 -11.48 -6.01 -16.90
N ILE A 5 -10.24 -6.45 -16.68
CA ILE A 5 -9.93 -7.85 -16.35
C ILE A 5 -10.47 -8.21 -14.95
N VAL A 6 -10.28 -7.30 -13.98
CA VAL A 6 -10.80 -7.51 -12.62
C VAL A 6 -12.33 -7.62 -12.64
N ASN A 7 -13.00 -6.78 -13.43
CA ASN A 7 -14.44 -6.81 -13.55
C ASN A 7 -14.96 -8.06 -14.29
N GLU A 8 -14.24 -8.57 -15.28
CA GLU A 8 -14.57 -9.86 -15.91
C GLU A 8 -14.55 -11.00 -14.89
N TRP A 9 -13.49 -11.10 -14.07
CA TRP A 9 -13.41 -12.07 -12.98
C TRP A 9 -14.51 -11.90 -11.95
N TYR A 10 -14.82 -10.64 -11.58
CA TYR A 10 -15.88 -10.35 -10.63
C TYR A 10 -17.26 -10.74 -11.15
N GLN A 11 -17.56 -10.50 -12.44
CA GLN A 11 -18.81 -10.98 -13.05
C GLN A 11 -18.89 -12.51 -13.04
N GLY A 12 -17.78 -13.20 -13.30
CA GLY A 12 -17.71 -14.64 -13.16
C GLY A 12 -17.97 -15.11 -11.73
N TYR A 13 -17.43 -14.41 -10.73
CA TYR A 13 -17.61 -14.73 -9.32
C TYR A 13 -19.05 -14.52 -8.84
N ILE A 14 -19.75 -13.48 -9.34
CA ILE A 14 -21.18 -13.30 -9.05
C ILE A 14 -22.01 -14.45 -9.63
N LYS A 15 -21.64 -14.96 -10.81
CA LYS A 15 -22.33 -16.04 -11.54
C LYS A 15 -21.87 -17.45 -11.14
N ASP A 16 -21.03 -17.56 -10.11
CA ASP A 16 -20.43 -18.81 -9.64
C ASP A 16 -19.67 -19.58 -10.74
N SER A 17 -19.21 -18.88 -11.79
CA SER A 17 -18.39 -19.43 -12.89
C SER A 17 -16.90 -19.14 -12.74
N PHE A 18 -16.52 -18.41 -11.68
CA PHE A 18 -15.14 -18.11 -11.31
C PHE A 18 -14.94 -18.39 -9.82
N ASP A 19 -14.18 -19.43 -9.52
CA ASP A 19 -13.85 -19.84 -8.15
C ASP A 19 -12.68 -19.02 -7.60
N ILE A 20 -12.87 -18.48 -6.39
CA ILE A 20 -11.87 -17.67 -5.69
C ILE A 20 -11.20 -18.43 -4.54
N ASP A 21 -11.61 -19.65 -4.20
CA ASP A 21 -11.10 -20.36 -3.00
C ASP A 21 -9.58 -20.60 -3.05
N THR A 22 -9.03 -20.74 -4.25
CA THR A 22 -7.58 -20.89 -4.48
C THR A 22 -6.84 -19.56 -4.69
N LYS A 23 -7.51 -18.42 -4.61
CA LYS A 23 -6.95 -17.09 -4.92
C LYS A 23 -6.65 -16.31 -3.64
N ALA A 24 -5.38 -16.24 -3.26
CA ALA A 24 -4.98 -15.66 -1.97
C ALA A 24 -5.08 -14.13 -1.84
N SER A 25 -5.15 -13.36 -2.94
CA SER A 25 -5.14 -11.89 -2.85
C SER A 25 -6.36 -11.30 -2.14
N GLU A 26 -6.13 -10.19 -1.43
CA GLU A 26 -7.15 -9.34 -0.80
C GLU A 26 -8.22 -8.87 -1.78
N THR A 27 -7.87 -8.71 -3.07
CA THR A 27 -8.83 -8.39 -4.14
C THR A 27 -9.96 -9.42 -4.18
N PHE A 28 -9.63 -10.71 -4.04
CA PHE A 28 -10.59 -11.80 -4.10
C PHE A 28 -11.18 -12.11 -2.73
N GLN A 29 -10.32 -12.30 -1.72
CA GLN A 29 -10.75 -12.79 -0.40
C GLN A 29 -11.48 -11.74 0.43
N ILE A 30 -11.28 -10.45 0.16
CA ILE A 30 -11.97 -9.36 0.84
C ILE A 30 -12.81 -8.57 -0.17
N GLY A 31 -12.18 -8.05 -1.22
CA GLY A 31 -12.82 -7.16 -2.20
C GLY A 31 -14.04 -7.79 -2.87
N PHE A 32 -13.90 -8.94 -3.52
CA PHE A 32 -14.99 -9.60 -4.24
C PHE A 32 -16.10 -10.07 -3.29
N LYS A 33 -15.73 -10.71 -2.17
CA LYS A 33 -16.70 -11.19 -1.18
C LYS A 33 -17.55 -10.04 -0.63
N LEU A 34 -16.91 -8.91 -0.29
CA LEU A 34 -17.61 -7.74 0.25
C LEU A 34 -18.45 -7.04 -0.82
N ALA A 35 -17.91 -6.85 -2.02
CA ALA A 35 -18.65 -6.24 -3.13
C ALA A 35 -19.90 -7.05 -3.49
N LYS A 36 -19.83 -8.39 -3.52
CA LYS A 36 -20.99 -9.27 -3.75
C LYS A 36 -22.02 -9.11 -2.64
N ARG A 37 -21.60 -9.07 -1.38
CA ARG A 37 -22.48 -8.88 -0.21
C ARG A 37 -23.16 -7.50 -0.20
N LEU A 38 -22.49 -6.47 -0.70
CA LEU A 38 -23.00 -5.10 -0.82
C LEU A 38 -23.68 -4.84 -2.18
N GLU A 39 -23.91 -5.89 -2.99
CA GLU A 39 -24.61 -5.82 -4.28
C GLU A 39 -23.98 -4.85 -5.29
N HIS A 40 -22.66 -4.63 -5.21
CA HIS A 40 -21.95 -3.81 -6.20
C HIS A 40 -21.96 -4.52 -7.55
N ARG A 41 -22.33 -3.77 -8.59
CA ARG A 41 -22.31 -4.25 -9.99
C ARG A 41 -20.90 -4.42 -10.54
N ARG A 42 -19.92 -3.71 -9.98
CA ARG A 42 -18.53 -3.70 -10.45
C ARG A 42 -17.55 -3.43 -9.30
N ILE A 43 -16.29 -3.82 -9.49
CA ILE A 43 -15.15 -3.41 -8.67
C ILE A 43 -14.54 -2.15 -9.30
N TYR A 44 -14.07 -1.24 -8.45
CA TYR A 44 -13.38 -0.02 -8.87
C TYR A 44 -11.90 -0.14 -8.53
N CYS A 45 -11.04 -0.23 -9.54
CA CYS A 45 -9.60 -0.33 -9.33
C CYS A 45 -8.94 1.05 -9.40
N SER A 46 -8.27 1.47 -8.31
CA SER A 46 -7.51 2.73 -8.28
C SER A 46 -5.98 2.57 -8.27
N ASP A 47 -5.45 1.34 -8.26
CA ASP A 47 -3.99 1.12 -8.27
C ASP A 47 -3.32 1.69 -9.52
N ALA A 48 -2.09 2.17 -9.35
CA ALA A 48 -1.28 2.71 -10.42
C ALA A 48 0.19 2.36 -10.17
N SER A 49 1.01 2.38 -11.23
CA SER A 49 2.47 2.29 -11.10
C SER A 49 3.10 3.68 -11.13
N ALA A 50 4.37 3.78 -10.73
CA ALA A 50 5.20 4.96 -10.95
C ALA A 50 6.53 4.54 -11.59
N LYS A 51 6.86 5.14 -12.73
CA LYS A 51 8.14 4.88 -13.41
C LYS A 51 9.30 5.49 -12.61
N TRP A 52 10.47 4.86 -12.69
CA TRP A 52 11.73 5.40 -12.17
C TRP A 52 12.04 6.75 -12.82
N PHE A 53 12.64 7.68 -12.05
CA PHE A 53 13.02 9.02 -12.53
C PHE A 53 14.31 9.58 -11.88
N GLY A 54 15.15 8.72 -11.33
CA GLY A 54 16.44 9.12 -10.75
C GLY A 54 17.64 8.67 -11.59
N VAL A 55 18.80 8.58 -10.95
CA VAL A 55 20.03 8.08 -11.57
C VAL A 55 19.81 6.72 -12.27
N GLU A 56 20.36 6.57 -13.47
CA GLU A 56 20.36 5.29 -14.18
C GLU A 56 21.38 4.35 -13.52
N LEU A 57 20.92 3.20 -13.07
CA LEU A 57 21.72 2.15 -12.48
C LEU A 57 21.48 0.85 -13.24
N ASP A 58 22.54 0.05 -13.35
CA ASP A 58 22.39 -1.36 -13.68
C ASP A 58 21.85 -2.09 -12.45
N TRP A 59 20.53 -2.17 -12.36
CA TRP A 59 19.84 -2.77 -11.22
C TRP A 59 20.16 -4.26 -11.03
N ASP A 60 20.62 -4.95 -12.08
CA ASP A 60 20.99 -6.36 -12.00
C ASP A 60 22.32 -6.56 -11.26
N THR A 61 23.17 -5.53 -11.22
CA THR A 61 24.50 -5.57 -10.57
C THR A 61 24.65 -4.58 -9.42
N TYR A 62 23.60 -3.82 -9.11
CA TYR A 62 23.61 -2.85 -8.03
C TYR A 62 23.71 -3.52 -6.64
N ASP A 63 24.76 -3.17 -5.89
CA ASP A 63 24.98 -3.59 -4.50
C ASP A 63 24.84 -2.36 -3.59
N ASP A 64 23.68 -2.24 -2.94
CA ASP A 64 23.31 -1.16 -2.03
C ASP A 64 24.27 -1.10 -0.82
N VAL A 65 24.65 -2.24 -0.26
CA VAL A 65 25.57 -2.35 0.87
C VAL A 65 26.95 -1.81 0.51
N ALA A 66 27.51 -2.23 -0.63
CA ALA A 66 28.80 -1.75 -1.11
C ALA A 66 28.76 -0.25 -1.42
N TYR A 67 27.71 0.22 -2.09
CA TYR A 67 27.50 1.63 -2.39
C TYR A 67 27.46 2.47 -1.10
N LEU A 68 26.62 2.11 -0.14
CA LEU A 68 26.48 2.81 1.13
C LEU A 68 27.78 2.82 1.95
N LYS A 69 28.56 1.74 1.92
CA LYS A 69 29.89 1.69 2.57
C LYS A 69 30.87 2.65 1.89
N SER A 70 30.89 2.69 0.57
CA SER A 70 31.77 3.60 -0.20
C SER A 70 31.46 5.08 0.09
N LYS A 71 30.20 5.41 0.39
CA LYS A 71 29.75 6.76 0.76
C LYS A 71 29.85 7.05 2.26
N GLY A 72 30.25 6.09 3.09
CA GLY A 72 30.25 6.24 4.55
C GLY A 72 28.83 6.42 5.16
N GLN A 73 27.80 6.02 4.42
CA GLN A 73 26.38 6.17 4.78
C GLN A 73 25.81 4.90 5.45
N PHE A 74 26.47 3.75 5.31
CA PHE A 74 25.99 2.44 5.78
C PHE A 74 25.45 2.45 7.21
N LYS A 75 26.27 2.83 8.20
CA LYS A 75 25.85 2.84 9.62
C LYS A 75 24.65 3.76 9.88
N LYS A 76 24.52 4.84 9.11
CA LYS A 76 23.41 5.79 9.26
C LYS A 76 22.13 5.21 8.68
N VAL A 77 22.17 4.57 7.51
CA VAL A 77 21.00 3.92 6.90
C VAL A 77 20.50 2.76 7.77
N TYR A 78 21.38 1.84 8.17
CA TYR A 78 21.04 0.65 8.95
C TYR A 78 21.06 0.88 10.48
N ARG A 79 20.76 2.10 10.94
CA ARG A 79 20.73 2.41 12.39
C ARG A 79 19.49 1.85 13.10
N TYR A 80 18.50 1.40 12.34
CA TYR A 80 17.29 0.76 12.84
C TYR A 80 17.18 -0.63 12.23
N ASP A 81 16.71 -1.56 13.04
CA ASP A 81 16.48 -2.94 12.63
C ASP A 81 15.04 -3.09 12.10
N TYR A 82 14.89 -2.86 10.80
CA TYR A 82 13.61 -3.11 10.11
C TYR A 82 13.42 -4.58 9.76
N GLU A 83 14.50 -5.38 9.73
CA GLU A 83 14.42 -6.82 9.49
C GLU A 83 13.67 -7.50 10.64
N ALA A 84 14.09 -7.24 11.88
CA ALA A 84 13.40 -7.75 13.07
C ALA A 84 11.94 -7.29 13.15
N PHE A 85 11.62 -6.10 12.61
CA PHE A 85 10.24 -5.62 12.52
C PHE A 85 9.41 -6.46 11.54
N TYR A 86 9.95 -6.78 10.36
CA TYR A 86 9.26 -7.62 9.37
C TYR A 86 9.16 -9.09 9.81
N GLU A 87 10.22 -9.64 10.42
CA GLU A 87 10.20 -10.99 11.00
C GLU A 87 9.13 -11.14 12.08
N LEU A 88 8.99 -10.11 12.94
CA LEU A 88 7.95 -10.09 13.95
C LEU A 88 6.54 -10.05 13.33
N GLU A 89 6.30 -9.18 12.35
CA GLU A 89 5.02 -9.15 11.64
C GLU A 89 4.69 -10.52 11.03
N ASP A 90 5.64 -11.14 10.34
CA ASP A 90 5.42 -12.42 9.68
C ASP A 90 5.11 -13.53 10.69
N SER A 91 5.84 -13.57 11.81
CA SER A 91 5.54 -14.45 12.94
C SER A 91 4.11 -14.26 13.46
N LEU A 92 3.65 -13.01 13.57
CA LEU A 92 2.32 -12.71 14.10
C LEU A 92 1.19 -13.26 13.22
N LYS A 93 1.39 -13.41 11.91
CA LYS A 93 0.39 -14.04 11.01
C LYS A 93 0.06 -15.49 11.37
N THR A 94 0.97 -16.19 12.05
CA THR A 94 0.79 -17.58 12.47
C THR A 94 0.16 -17.72 13.86
N THR A 95 0.13 -16.64 14.64
CA THR A 95 -0.28 -16.65 16.05
C THR A 95 -1.54 -15.82 16.31
N GLN A 96 -1.78 -14.78 15.52
CA GLN A 96 -2.98 -13.95 15.59
C GLN A 96 -4.10 -14.52 14.72
N THR A 97 -5.34 -14.26 15.12
CA THR A 97 -6.48 -14.38 14.21
C THR A 97 -6.37 -13.35 13.08
N LEU A 98 -7.05 -13.60 11.96
CA LEU A 98 -7.10 -12.64 10.85
C LEU A 98 -7.62 -11.27 11.29
N LEU A 99 -8.62 -11.24 12.19
CA LEU A 99 -9.18 -9.99 12.69
C LEU A 99 -8.15 -9.20 13.52
N GLU A 100 -7.47 -9.85 14.46
CA GLU A 100 -6.41 -9.23 15.28
C GLU A 100 -5.28 -8.70 14.41
N HIS A 101 -4.86 -9.47 13.39
CA HIS A 101 -3.82 -9.05 12.47
C HIS A 101 -4.24 -7.82 11.65
N LEU A 102 -5.46 -7.82 11.10
CA LEU A 102 -6.01 -6.67 10.38
C LEU A 102 -6.13 -5.44 11.29
N GLN A 103 -6.56 -5.62 12.55
CA GLN A 103 -6.63 -4.52 13.52
C GLN A 103 -5.25 -3.94 13.82
N MET A 104 -4.25 -4.79 13.99
CA MET A 104 -2.87 -4.39 14.26
C MET A 104 -2.29 -3.59 13.10
N ILE A 105 -2.36 -4.09 11.86
CA ILE A 105 -1.74 -3.41 10.70
C ILE A 105 -2.48 -2.11 10.31
N ASN A 106 -3.75 -1.98 10.69
CA ASN A 106 -4.53 -0.74 10.56
C ASN A 106 -4.28 0.25 11.71
N HIS A 107 -3.51 -0.11 12.75
CA HIS A 107 -3.19 0.82 13.83
C HIS A 107 -2.16 1.87 13.37
N ILE A 108 -2.35 3.11 13.80
CA ILE A 108 -1.54 4.25 13.35
C ILE A 108 -0.05 4.08 13.66
N ASP A 109 0.27 3.49 14.81
CA ASP A 109 1.67 3.24 15.22
C ASP A 109 2.36 2.23 14.29
N TYR A 110 1.63 1.20 13.87
CA TYR A 110 2.15 0.20 12.93
C TYR A 110 2.39 0.84 11.56
N GLN A 111 1.41 1.59 11.05
CA GLN A 111 1.54 2.31 9.78
C GLN A 111 2.70 3.30 9.80
N LEU A 112 2.86 4.07 10.88
CA LEU A 112 3.97 5.00 11.05
C LEU A 112 5.31 4.24 11.02
N LYS A 113 5.42 3.15 11.78
CA LYS A 113 6.65 2.36 11.82
C LYS A 113 7.02 1.80 10.44
N GLY A 114 6.04 1.26 9.71
CA GLY A 114 6.21 0.79 8.34
C GLY A 114 6.58 1.90 7.35
N HIS A 115 6.11 3.13 7.56
CA HIS A 115 6.46 4.27 6.72
C HIS A 115 7.87 4.82 6.97
N GLN A 116 8.36 4.76 8.22
CA GLN A 116 9.64 5.35 8.60
C GLN A 116 10.84 4.80 7.82
N ILE A 117 10.76 3.56 7.30
CA ILE A 117 11.85 2.96 6.51
C ILE A 117 12.21 3.82 5.29
N TYR A 118 11.21 4.38 4.60
CA TYR A 118 11.41 5.26 3.44
C TYR A 118 12.11 6.58 3.79
N LEU A 119 12.00 7.01 5.05
CA LEU A 119 12.63 8.22 5.57
C LEU A 119 14.00 7.94 6.20
N THR A 120 14.35 6.68 6.41
CA THR A 120 15.69 6.26 6.85
C THR A 120 16.59 5.89 5.68
N SER A 121 16.04 5.23 4.66
CA SER A 121 16.74 4.88 3.41
C SER A 121 16.96 6.08 2.49
N ILE A 122 16.24 7.18 2.72
CA ILE A 122 16.38 8.45 1.97
C ILE A 122 17.81 9.00 1.94
N LEU A 123 18.65 8.59 2.89
CA LEU A 123 20.04 9.02 2.99
C LEU A 123 20.92 8.45 1.87
N GLU A 124 20.52 7.35 1.23
CA GLU A 124 21.28 6.73 0.15
C GLU A 124 21.55 7.73 -0.98
N GLY A 125 22.83 8.03 -1.20
CA GLY A 125 23.24 8.98 -2.23
C GLY A 125 22.96 10.46 -1.89
N ALA A 126 22.59 10.78 -0.64
CA ALA A 126 22.36 12.16 -0.22
C ALA A 126 23.63 13.01 -0.36
N GLY A 127 23.50 14.17 -1.01
CA GLY A 127 24.62 15.05 -1.36
C GLY A 127 25.38 14.63 -2.61
N ASP A 128 24.88 13.64 -3.35
CA ASP A 128 25.42 13.14 -4.61
C ASP A 128 24.26 12.92 -5.61
N ASN A 129 23.89 11.67 -5.87
CA ASN A 129 22.89 11.30 -6.87
C ASN A 129 21.45 11.19 -6.32
N TYR A 130 21.26 11.37 -5.01
CA TYR A 130 19.96 11.36 -4.32
C TYR A 130 19.10 10.10 -4.54
N LEU A 131 19.74 8.95 -4.80
CA LEU A 131 19.08 7.67 -5.08
C LEU A 131 17.94 7.32 -4.11
N GLY A 132 18.16 7.44 -2.80
CA GLY A 132 17.15 7.15 -1.77
C GLY A 132 15.98 8.13 -1.81
N ALA A 133 16.25 9.42 -2.06
CA ALA A 133 15.22 10.43 -2.20
C ALA A 133 14.35 10.22 -3.45
N ASP A 134 14.96 9.87 -4.59
CA ASP A 134 14.24 9.58 -5.82
C ASP A 134 13.40 8.29 -5.71
N ASN A 135 13.91 7.28 -5.00
CA ASN A 135 13.14 6.06 -4.73
C ASN A 135 11.93 6.33 -3.84
N THR A 136 12.11 7.10 -2.76
CA THR A 136 11.00 7.52 -1.89
C THR A 136 10.01 8.41 -2.64
N ALA A 137 10.48 9.35 -3.45
CA ALA A 137 9.63 10.20 -4.28
C ALA A 137 8.83 9.41 -5.32
N ARG A 138 9.40 8.33 -5.89
CA ARG A 138 8.66 7.37 -6.72
C ARG A 138 7.54 6.68 -5.96
N TRP A 139 7.75 6.30 -4.70
CA TRP A 139 6.70 5.75 -3.85
C TRP A 139 5.57 6.75 -3.60
N TYR A 140 5.91 8.00 -3.26
CA TYR A 140 4.93 9.10 -3.14
C TYR A 140 4.16 9.33 -4.45
N ARG A 141 4.85 9.33 -5.59
CA ARG A 141 4.23 9.49 -6.91
C ARG A 141 3.22 8.39 -7.21
N ARG A 142 3.50 7.15 -6.80
CA ARG A 142 2.54 6.04 -6.92
C ARG A 142 1.30 6.30 -6.09
N ASN A 143 1.46 6.67 -4.81
CA ASN A 143 0.32 6.92 -3.92
C ASN A 143 -0.50 8.15 -4.33
N LEU A 144 0.11 9.20 -4.89
CA LEU A 144 -0.61 10.33 -5.46
C LEU A 144 -1.46 9.93 -6.67
N ARG A 145 -0.98 9.00 -7.50
CA ARG A 145 -1.78 8.46 -8.61
C ARG A 145 -2.95 7.63 -8.12
N ILE A 146 -2.74 6.81 -7.08
CA ILE A 146 -3.82 6.06 -6.43
C ILE A 146 -4.89 7.00 -5.89
N PHE A 147 -4.48 8.03 -5.14
CA PHE A 147 -5.37 9.07 -4.65
C PHE A 147 -6.13 9.76 -5.79
N SER A 148 -5.44 10.19 -6.85
CA SER A 148 -6.06 10.82 -8.02
C SER A 148 -7.10 9.92 -8.71
N ASN A 149 -6.82 8.61 -8.81
CA ASN A 149 -7.77 7.66 -9.39
C ASN A 149 -8.98 7.48 -8.49
N THR A 150 -8.80 7.39 -7.17
CA THR A 150 -9.93 7.35 -6.23
C THR A 150 -10.75 8.64 -6.28
N TYR A 151 -10.09 9.78 -6.46
CA TYR A 151 -10.75 11.06 -6.64
C TYR A 151 -11.66 11.07 -7.88
N ASP A 152 -11.16 10.56 -9.01
CA ASP A 152 -11.94 10.42 -10.25
C ASP A 152 -13.12 9.44 -10.13
N ILE A 153 -13.02 8.44 -9.25
CA ILE A 153 -14.09 7.47 -8.98
C ILE A 153 -15.21 8.07 -8.11
N THR A 154 -14.91 9.10 -7.32
CA THR A 154 -15.83 9.67 -6.33
C THR A 154 -17.00 10.41 -7.00
N ASP A 155 -18.23 10.13 -6.58
CA ASP A 155 -19.42 10.87 -7.00
C ASP A 155 -19.70 12.03 -6.01
N PHE A 156 -19.20 13.22 -6.34
CA PHE A 156 -19.33 14.41 -5.47
C PHE A 156 -20.76 14.96 -5.32
N ASP A 157 -21.71 14.48 -6.13
CA ASP A 157 -23.13 14.86 -6.00
C ASP A 157 -23.86 14.00 -4.95
N LYS A 158 -23.18 13.02 -4.34
CA LYS A 158 -23.76 12.10 -3.36
C LYS A 158 -22.93 12.02 -2.09
N GLU A 159 -23.62 11.86 -0.96
CA GLU A 159 -22.99 11.45 0.28
C GLU A 159 -22.79 9.94 0.27
N GLU A 160 -21.60 9.50 -0.12
CA GLU A 160 -21.22 8.09 -0.19
C GLU A 160 -20.00 7.75 0.68
N ARG A 161 -19.80 6.44 0.91
CA ARG A 161 -18.64 5.92 1.65
C ARG A 161 -17.77 5.09 0.73
N LEU A 162 -16.49 5.46 0.65
CA LEU A 162 -15.48 4.72 -0.09
C LEU A 162 -14.65 3.85 0.87
N LEU A 163 -14.62 2.54 0.64
CA LEU A 163 -13.69 1.63 1.30
C LEU A 163 -12.53 1.32 0.36
N LEU A 164 -11.32 1.68 0.76
CA LEU A 164 -10.09 1.37 0.03
C LEU A 164 -9.39 0.19 0.69
N ILE A 165 -9.12 -0.86 -0.10
CA ILE A 165 -8.41 -2.06 0.35
C ILE A 165 -7.04 -2.07 -0.32
N TYR A 166 -5.98 -1.86 0.46
CA TYR A 166 -4.60 -1.77 -0.02
C TYR A 166 -3.63 -2.41 0.99
N GLY A 167 -2.47 -2.86 0.49
CA GLY A 167 -1.36 -3.26 1.35
C GLY A 167 -0.90 -2.12 2.27
N VAL A 168 -0.52 -2.47 3.50
CA VAL A 168 -0.25 -1.52 4.59
C VAL A 168 0.77 -0.42 4.24
N GLY A 169 1.74 -0.70 3.38
CA GLY A 169 2.75 0.28 2.94
C GLY A 169 2.19 1.51 2.19
N HIS A 170 0.97 1.41 1.65
CA HIS A 170 0.28 2.53 1.00
C HIS A 170 -0.49 3.41 2.00
N VAL A 171 -0.94 2.81 3.11
CA VAL A 171 -2.00 3.38 3.96
C VAL A 171 -1.56 4.67 4.62
N TRP A 172 -0.31 4.77 5.10
CA TRP A 172 0.17 5.99 5.75
C TRP A 172 0.02 7.25 4.87
N GLN A 173 0.45 7.16 3.61
CA GLN A 173 0.40 8.29 2.67
C GLN A 173 -1.02 8.56 2.20
N LEU A 174 -1.78 7.52 1.85
CA LEU A 174 -3.18 7.68 1.45
C LEU A 174 -4.01 8.31 2.59
N ARG A 175 -3.82 7.85 3.83
CA ARG A 175 -4.43 8.44 5.02
C ARG A 175 -4.12 9.93 5.13
N GLN A 176 -2.86 10.33 4.94
CA GLN A 176 -2.51 11.75 4.92
C GLN A 176 -3.29 12.48 3.81
N PHE A 177 -3.28 11.99 2.57
CA PHE A 177 -3.93 12.66 1.45
C PHE A 177 -5.45 12.81 1.65
N PHE A 178 -6.13 11.77 2.14
CA PHE A 178 -7.56 11.86 2.42
C PHE A 178 -7.89 12.76 3.62
N LYS A 179 -7.03 12.82 4.65
CA LYS A 179 -7.23 13.73 5.79
C LYS A 179 -6.97 15.19 5.44
N ASP A 180 -6.02 15.45 4.55
CA ASP A 180 -5.63 16.80 4.14
C ASP A 180 -6.55 17.34 3.03
N SER A 181 -7.32 16.46 2.35
CA SER A 181 -8.27 16.83 1.30
C SER A 181 -9.57 17.38 1.91
N PRO A 182 -10.11 18.50 1.41
CA PRO A 182 -11.33 19.10 1.95
C PRO A 182 -12.61 18.32 1.59
N ASP A 183 -12.55 17.48 0.56
CA ASP A 183 -13.71 16.76 0.02
C ASP A 183 -14.00 15.41 0.71
N TYR A 184 -13.17 15.00 1.67
CA TYR A 184 -13.30 13.71 2.34
C TYR A 184 -13.29 13.83 3.87
N GLU A 185 -14.12 13.01 4.51
CA GLU A 185 -13.99 12.68 5.92
C GLU A 185 -13.28 11.32 6.04
N TYR A 186 -12.03 11.32 6.51
CA TYR A 186 -11.28 10.07 6.71
C TYR A 186 -11.67 9.40 8.02
N ILE A 187 -12.11 8.14 7.93
CA ILE A 187 -12.42 7.27 9.08
C ILE A 187 -11.42 6.13 9.16
N GLU A 188 -10.92 5.86 10.36
CA GLU A 188 -10.01 4.74 10.62
C GLU A 188 -10.73 3.40 10.39
N ALA A 189 -10.10 2.47 9.66
CA ALA A 189 -10.68 1.16 9.36
C ALA A 189 -11.01 0.37 10.65
N ASN A 190 -10.21 0.54 11.69
CA ASN A 190 -10.41 -0.12 12.98
C ASN A 190 -11.73 0.25 13.67
N SER A 191 -12.33 1.40 13.35
CA SER A 191 -13.67 1.76 13.82
C SER A 191 -14.78 0.84 13.30
N TYR A 192 -14.49 0.06 12.25
CA TYR A 192 -15.41 -0.94 11.66
C TYR A 192 -14.94 -2.38 11.86
N LEU A 193 -13.79 -2.60 12.50
CA LEU A 193 -13.25 -3.92 12.82
C LEU A 193 -13.48 -4.31 14.29
N SER A 194 -14.28 -3.56 15.03
CA SER A 194 -14.69 -3.91 16.40
C SER A 194 -15.87 -4.89 16.37
N GLN A 195 -15.77 -5.97 17.15
CA GLN A 195 -16.92 -6.82 17.49
C GLN A 195 -17.93 -6.05 18.33
#